data_AF-A0A3B9WVP0-F1
#
_entry.id   AF-A0A3B9WVP0-F1
#
_cell.length_a   1.000
_cell.length_b   1.000
_cell.length_c   1.000
_cell.angle_alpha   90.00
_cell.angle_beta   90.00
_cell.angle_gamma   90.00
#
_symmetry.space_group_name_H-M   'P 1'
#
loop_
_entity.id
_entity.type
_entity.pdbx_description
1 polymer ?
#
loop_
_entity_poly.entity_id
_entity_poly.type
_entity_poly.pdbx_seq_one_letter_code
_entity_poly.pdbx_strand_id
1 'polypeptide(L)'
;LTCVLAGVVLVAVYVVMVIKSRVNARSKGYEVEPFYSALVKLVLISAAVIWFFYKLAQYKGIPSSLIWIGIVLLSYSYITSNTTMGRYLYAVGGNEKATNLSGIDSRKVYFFAYTNMGLMAGLGGILTIARATQAQPTFGQGYEMDAIAACFIGGASAYGGEGNIFGIVIGALLMGVINMGMSIMGTDANYQKVIKGLVVLGAIIFDVLSNKKKN
;
A
#
# COMPACT_ATOMS: atom_id res chain seq x y z
N LEU A 1 20.00 -1.18 -18.70
CA LEU A 1 19.17 -0.60 -19.78
C LEU A 1 17.66 -0.70 -19.47
N THR A 2 17.14 -1.90 -19.16
CA THR A 2 15.71 -2.15 -18.85
C THR A 2 15.15 -1.32 -17.70
N CYS A 3 15.93 -1.09 -16.63
CA CYS A 3 15.48 -0.28 -15.47
C CYS A 3 15.29 1.19 -15.79
N VAL A 4 16.20 1.76 -16.58
CA VAL A 4 16.14 3.18 -16.96
C VAL A 4 14.98 3.41 -17.93
N LEU A 5 14.77 2.48 -18.88
CA LEU A 5 13.60 2.48 -19.75
C LEU A 5 12.28 2.37 -18.98
N ALA A 6 12.19 1.45 -18.00
CA ALA A 6 11.01 1.33 -17.15
C ALA A 6 10.75 2.59 -16.32
N GLY A 7 11.80 3.22 -15.78
CA GLY A 7 11.69 4.50 -15.06
C GLY A 7 11.20 5.64 -15.95
N VAL A 8 11.72 5.75 -17.17
CA VAL A 8 11.28 6.76 -18.16
C VAL A 8 9.83 6.51 -18.59
N VAL A 9 9.44 5.25 -18.81
CA VAL A 9 8.05 4.89 -19.15
C VAL A 9 7.09 5.20 -18.00
N LEU A 10 7.47 4.91 -16.74
CA LEU A 10 6.66 5.25 -15.56
C LEU A 10 6.48 6.75 -15.41
N VAL A 11 7.54 7.54 -15.63
CA VAL A 11 7.45 9.01 -15.62
C VAL A 11 6.58 9.50 -16.77
N ALA A 12 6.72 8.95 -17.98
CA ALA A 12 5.88 9.33 -19.12
C ALA A 12 4.40 9.00 -18.87
N VAL A 13 4.08 7.81 -18.34
CA VAL A 13 2.72 7.41 -17.97
C VAL A 13 2.17 8.30 -16.87
N TYR A 14 2.97 8.63 -15.85
CA TYR A 14 2.57 9.53 -14.77
C TYR A 14 2.28 10.94 -15.30
N VAL A 15 3.13 11.48 -16.17
CA VAL A 15 2.93 12.78 -16.83
C VAL A 15 1.67 12.76 -17.68
N VAL A 16 1.44 11.71 -18.47
CA VAL A 16 0.22 11.56 -19.27
C VAL A 16 -1.02 11.46 -18.38
N MET A 17 -0.98 10.71 -17.27
CA MET A 17 -2.09 10.64 -16.32
C MET A 17 -2.38 11.98 -15.65
N VAL A 18 -1.37 12.75 -15.26
CA VAL A 18 -1.57 14.09 -14.66
C VAL A 18 -2.17 15.06 -15.68
N ILE A 19 -1.68 15.06 -16.92
CA ILE A 19 -2.21 15.90 -18.00
C ILE A 19 -3.66 15.49 -18.31
N LYS A 20 -3.94 14.19 -18.44
CA LYS A 20 -5.28 13.70 -18.74
C LYS A 20 -6.25 13.98 -17.60
N SER A 21 -5.82 13.83 -16.35
CA SER A 21 -6.59 14.20 -15.15
C SER A 21 -6.90 15.71 -15.12
N ARG A 22 -5.93 16.56 -15.46
CA ARG A 22 -6.10 18.02 -15.59
C ARG A 22 -7.08 18.40 -16.69
N VAL A 23 -6.99 17.78 -17.87
CA VAL A 23 -7.90 18.02 -19.00
C VAL A 23 -9.32 17.57 -18.64
N ASN A 24 -9.47 16.42 -17.99
CA ASN A 24 -10.78 15.88 -17.58
C ASN A 24 -11.41 16.71 -16.43
N ALA A 25 -10.60 17.25 -15.52
CA ALA A 25 -11.06 18.16 -14.46
C ALA A 25 -11.51 19.52 -15.03
N ARG A 26 -10.77 20.06 -16.02
CA ARG A 26 -11.10 21.31 -16.71
C ARG A 26 -12.35 21.18 -17.58
N SER A 27 -12.55 20.04 -18.22
CA SER A 27 -13.76 19.75 -19.02
C SER A 27 -15.03 19.58 -18.18
N LYS A 28 -14.90 19.33 -16.87
CA LYS A 28 -16.01 19.11 -15.94
C LYS A 28 -16.27 20.28 -14.99
N GLY A 29 -15.59 21.42 -15.18
CA GLY A 29 -15.81 22.64 -14.40
C GLY A 29 -15.31 22.60 -12.95
N TYR A 30 -14.42 21.67 -12.61
CA TYR A 30 -13.80 21.63 -11.27
C TYR A 30 -12.71 22.69 -11.15
N GLU A 31 -12.62 23.34 -9.98
CA GLU A 31 -11.52 24.26 -9.65
C GLU A 31 -10.19 23.50 -9.71
N VAL A 32 -9.36 23.87 -10.69
CA VAL A 32 -8.07 23.22 -10.92
C VAL A 32 -7.04 23.83 -9.96
N GLU A 33 -6.35 23.00 -9.17
CA GLU A 33 -5.26 23.46 -8.30
C GLU A 33 -4.29 24.40 -9.08
N PRO A 34 -3.75 25.46 -8.47
CA PRO A 34 -2.90 26.43 -9.15
C PRO A 34 -1.74 25.76 -9.90
N PHE A 35 -1.44 26.23 -11.11
CA PHE A 35 -0.47 25.62 -12.02
C PHE A 35 0.90 25.35 -11.37
N TYR A 36 1.30 26.22 -10.43
CA TYR A 36 2.57 26.11 -9.72
C TYR A 36 2.62 24.90 -8.76
N SER A 37 1.55 24.62 -8.00
CA SER A 37 1.53 23.46 -7.08
C SER A 37 1.47 22.14 -7.85
N ALA A 38 0.84 22.15 -9.02
CA ALA A 38 0.83 21.03 -9.96
C ALA A 38 2.24 20.69 -10.46
N LEU A 39 2.96 21.72 -10.90
CA LEU A 39 4.27 21.60 -11.52
C LEU A 39 5.31 21.20 -10.48
N VAL A 40 5.26 21.78 -9.28
CA VAL A 40 6.13 21.40 -8.15
C VAL A 40 5.92 19.94 -7.75
N LYS A 41 4.67 19.48 -7.57
CA LYS A 41 4.37 18.07 -7.26
C LYS A 41 4.86 17.14 -8.38
N LEU A 42 4.64 17.50 -9.64
CA LEU A 42 5.04 16.68 -10.78
C LEU A 42 6.56 16.57 -10.88
N VAL A 43 7.30 17.68 -10.77
CA VAL A 43 8.77 17.70 -10.84
C VAL A 43 9.39 16.96 -9.66
N LEU A 44 8.88 17.15 -8.44
CA LEU A 44 9.40 16.44 -7.26
C LEU A 44 9.18 14.92 -7.35
N ILE A 45 7.97 14.48 -7.71
CA ILE A 45 7.65 13.05 -7.81
C ILE A 45 8.43 12.41 -8.96
N SER A 46 8.52 13.06 -10.11
CA SER A 46 9.30 12.55 -11.24
C SER A 46 10.80 12.49 -10.94
N ALA A 47 11.36 13.50 -10.28
CA ALA A 47 12.76 13.48 -9.85
C ALA A 47 13.04 12.36 -8.83
N ALA A 48 12.15 12.15 -7.87
CA ALA A 48 12.26 11.06 -6.90
C ALA A 48 12.19 9.68 -7.56
N VAL A 49 11.27 9.49 -8.51
CA VAL A 49 11.15 8.26 -9.30
C VAL A 49 12.41 8.02 -10.12
N ILE A 50 12.92 9.03 -10.84
CA ILE A 50 14.13 8.91 -11.65
C ILE A 50 15.34 8.55 -10.78
N TRP A 51 15.51 9.22 -9.65
CA TRP A 51 16.60 8.95 -8.71
C TRP A 51 16.53 7.52 -8.16
N PHE A 52 15.34 7.05 -7.79
CA PHE A 52 15.11 5.70 -7.29
C PHE A 52 15.43 4.63 -8.35
N PHE A 53 14.90 4.79 -9.57
CA PHE A 53 15.15 3.86 -10.67
C PHE A 53 16.61 3.89 -11.16
N TYR A 54 17.29 5.03 -11.05
CA TYR A 54 18.73 5.14 -11.32
C TYR A 54 19.55 4.34 -10.31
N LYS A 55 19.22 4.40 -9.02
CA LYS A 55 19.87 3.57 -7.99
C LYS A 55 19.62 2.08 -8.20
N LEU A 56 18.41 1.69 -8.59
CA LEU A 56 18.08 0.30 -8.97
C LEU A 56 18.87 -0.18 -10.20
N ALA A 57 19.07 0.69 -11.18
CA ALA A 57 19.84 0.37 -12.38
C ALA A 57 21.32 0.08 -12.09
N GLN A 58 21.92 0.71 -11.08
CA GLN A 58 23.32 0.50 -10.72
C GLN A 58 23.59 -0.79 -9.93
N TYR A 59 22.58 -1.36 -9.24
CA TYR A 59 22.83 -2.47 -8.30
C TYR A 59 22.61 -3.88 -8.86
N LYS A 60 21.68 -4.09 -9.81
CA LYS A 60 21.50 -5.39 -10.53
C LYS A 60 20.32 -5.46 -11.51
N GLY A 61 19.47 -4.44 -11.62
CA GLY A 61 18.23 -4.57 -12.37
C GLY A 61 17.01 -4.16 -11.56
N ILE A 62 15.80 -4.32 -12.12
CA ILE A 62 14.57 -4.30 -11.33
C ILE A 62 14.43 -5.69 -10.68
N PRO A 63 14.40 -5.80 -9.35
CA PRO A 63 14.13 -7.07 -8.68
C PRO A 63 12.80 -7.63 -9.20
N SER A 64 12.77 -8.92 -9.57
CA SER A 64 11.55 -9.58 -10.01
C SER A 64 10.40 -9.43 -8.99
N SER A 65 10.74 -9.41 -7.70
CA SER A 65 9.79 -9.14 -6.62
C SER A 65 9.11 -7.77 -6.72
N LEU A 66 9.82 -6.74 -7.20
CA LEU A 66 9.27 -5.39 -7.34
C LEU A 66 8.23 -5.32 -8.46
N ILE A 67 8.42 -6.10 -9.54
CA ILE A 67 7.46 -6.20 -10.65
C ILE A 67 6.15 -6.82 -10.15
N TRP A 68 6.25 -7.93 -9.42
CA TRP A 68 5.08 -8.59 -8.82
C TRP A 68 4.33 -7.68 -7.84
N ILE A 69 5.07 -7.01 -6.94
CA ILE A 69 4.47 -6.02 -6.02
C ILE A 69 3.79 -4.90 -6.81
N GLY A 70 4.43 -4.38 -7.85
CA GLY A 70 3.84 -3.33 -8.70
C GLY A 70 2.55 -3.76 -9.38
N ILE A 71 2.49 -4.98 -9.93
CA ILE A 71 1.28 -5.54 -10.53
C ILE A 71 0.15 -5.63 -9.50
N VAL A 72 0.43 -6.14 -8.29
CA VAL A 72 -0.55 -6.24 -7.20
C VAL A 72 -1.03 -4.86 -6.76
N LEU A 73 -0.13 -3.91 -6.55
CA LEU A 73 -0.51 -2.57 -6.12
C LEU A 73 -1.36 -1.84 -7.16
N LEU A 74 -1.00 -1.93 -8.43
CA LEU A 74 -1.77 -1.29 -9.51
C LEU A 74 -3.14 -1.95 -9.70
N SER A 75 -3.21 -3.29 -9.65
CA SER A 75 -4.47 -4.01 -9.78
C SER A 75 -5.42 -3.70 -8.62
N TYR A 76 -4.95 -3.78 -7.37
CA TYR A 76 -5.77 -3.46 -6.21
C TYR A 76 -6.09 -1.98 -6.11
N SER A 77 -5.19 -1.07 -6.52
CA SER A 77 -5.51 0.37 -6.58
C SER A 77 -6.67 0.62 -7.53
N TYR A 78 -6.69 -0.06 -8.69
CA TYR A 78 -7.79 0.04 -9.62
C TYR A 78 -9.08 -0.60 -9.09
N ILE A 79 -9.00 -1.81 -8.52
CA ILE A 79 -10.16 -2.52 -7.96
C ILE A 79 -10.82 -1.66 -6.87
N THR A 80 -10.02 -1.19 -5.92
CA THR A 80 -10.50 -0.49 -4.73
C THR A 80 -11.08 0.89 -5.06
N SER A 81 -10.54 1.60 -6.06
CA SER A 81 -11.02 2.94 -6.45
C SER A 81 -12.11 2.95 -7.52
N ASN A 82 -12.09 2.01 -8.48
CA ASN A 82 -12.94 2.10 -9.67
C ASN A 82 -13.98 0.99 -9.81
N THR A 83 -13.95 -0.07 -9.00
CA THR A 83 -14.91 -1.18 -9.13
C THR A 83 -16.04 -1.12 -8.09
N THR A 84 -17.16 -1.77 -8.41
CA THR A 84 -18.27 -1.98 -7.46
C THR A 84 -17.82 -2.76 -6.23
N MET A 85 -16.95 -3.76 -6.42
CA MET A 85 -16.47 -4.59 -5.32
C MET A 85 -15.64 -3.80 -4.31
N GLY A 86 -14.78 -2.89 -4.78
CA GLY A 86 -14.04 -1.98 -3.90
C GLY A 86 -14.98 -1.13 -3.03
N ARG A 87 -16.04 -0.58 -3.61
CA ARG A 87 -17.05 0.20 -2.88
C ARG A 87 -17.78 -0.63 -1.82
N TYR A 88 -18.10 -1.89 -2.11
CA TYR A 88 -18.72 -2.78 -1.13
C TYR A 88 -17.80 -3.10 0.05
N LEU A 89 -16.49 -3.26 -0.19
CA LEU A 89 -15.52 -3.47 0.89
C LEU A 89 -15.47 -2.27 1.85
N TYR A 90 -15.44 -1.04 1.34
CA TYR A 90 -15.48 0.15 2.19
C TYR A 90 -16.84 0.35 2.87
N ALA A 91 -17.95 0.10 2.17
CA ALA A 91 -19.29 0.25 2.74
C ALA A 91 -19.52 -0.71 3.92
N VAL A 92 -19.20 -1.99 3.74
CA VAL A 92 -19.27 -3.00 4.82
C VAL A 92 -18.34 -2.63 5.96
N GLY A 93 -17.13 -2.15 5.65
CA GLY A 93 -16.15 -1.72 6.65
C GLY A 93 -16.59 -0.53 7.49
N GLY A 94 -17.32 0.44 6.92
CA GLY A 94 -17.79 1.61 7.66
C GLY A 94 -19.07 1.34 8.46
N ASN A 95 -20.04 0.64 7.87
CA ASN A 95 -21.26 0.25 8.57
C ASN A 95 -21.91 -0.99 7.92
N GLU A 96 -21.61 -2.16 8.49
CA GLU A 96 -22.16 -3.43 8.02
C GLU A 96 -23.70 -3.47 8.06
N LYS A 97 -24.32 -2.96 9.14
CA LYS A 97 -25.78 -3.00 9.31
C LYS A 97 -26.48 -2.16 8.23
N ALA A 98 -26.00 -0.95 7.99
CA ALA A 98 -26.55 -0.07 6.95
C ALA A 98 -26.35 -0.66 5.54
N THR A 99 -25.21 -1.31 5.32
CA THR A 99 -24.90 -1.96 4.04
C THR A 99 -25.84 -3.13 3.75
N ASN A 100 -26.13 -3.96 4.77
CA ASN A 100 -27.10 -5.05 4.67
C ASN A 100 -28.53 -4.55 4.41
N LEU A 101 -28.94 -3.45 5.05
CA LEU A 101 -30.24 -2.81 4.80
C LEU A 101 -30.32 -2.20 3.38
N SER A 102 -29.19 -1.88 2.77
CA SER A 102 -29.10 -1.36 1.39
C SER A 102 -29.09 -2.47 0.33
N GLY A 103 -29.35 -3.73 0.71
CA GLY A 103 -29.46 -4.86 -0.22
C GLY A 103 -28.14 -5.51 -0.62
N ILE A 104 -27.03 -5.14 0.02
CA ILE A 104 -25.71 -5.75 -0.21
C ILE A 104 -25.47 -6.82 0.87
N ASP A 105 -25.27 -8.07 0.48
CA ASP A 105 -25.01 -9.17 1.41
C ASP A 105 -23.58 -9.12 1.97
N SER A 106 -23.42 -8.66 3.21
CA SER A 106 -22.11 -8.54 3.88
C SER A 106 -21.35 -9.86 3.91
N ARG A 107 -22.04 -11.00 3.99
CA ARG A 107 -21.40 -12.32 4.03
C ARG A 107 -20.63 -12.64 2.76
N LYS A 108 -21.17 -12.27 1.58
CA LYS A 108 -20.47 -12.46 0.30
C LYS A 108 -19.25 -11.56 0.20
N VAL A 109 -19.35 -10.34 0.73
CA VAL A 109 -18.24 -9.39 0.75
C VAL A 109 -17.12 -9.90 1.65
N TYR A 110 -17.43 -10.38 2.85
CA TYR A 110 -16.44 -11.01 3.73
C TYR A 110 -15.82 -12.26 3.13
N PHE A 111 -16.63 -13.14 2.53
CA PHE A 111 -16.11 -14.34 1.88
C PHE A 111 -15.07 -13.98 0.81
N PHE A 112 -15.39 -13.04 -0.07
CA PHE A 112 -14.44 -12.56 -1.07
C PHE A 112 -13.19 -11.93 -0.44
N ALA A 113 -13.34 -11.11 0.61
CA ALA A 113 -12.21 -10.48 1.29
C ALA A 113 -11.25 -11.52 1.87
N TYR A 114 -11.77 -12.53 2.58
CA TYR A 114 -10.94 -13.59 3.16
C TYR A 114 -10.31 -14.49 2.11
N THR A 115 -11.02 -14.81 1.02
CA THR A 115 -10.42 -15.57 -0.10
C THR A 115 -9.29 -14.79 -0.77
N ASN A 116 -9.46 -13.49 -0.98
CA ASN A 116 -8.40 -12.63 -1.53
C ASN A 116 -7.21 -12.52 -0.58
N MET A 117 -7.44 -12.43 0.74
CA MET A 117 -6.38 -12.45 1.74
C MET A 117 -5.55 -13.73 1.65
N GLY A 118 -6.19 -14.89 1.51
CA GLY A 118 -5.50 -16.17 1.31
C GLY A 118 -4.65 -16.20 0.02
N LEU A 119 -5.19 -15.68 -1.08
CA LEU A 119 -4.47 -15.57 -2.35
C LEU A 119 -3.25 -14.64 -2.25
N MET A 120 -3.38 -13.49 -1.57
CA MET A 120 -2.29 -12.56 -1.31
C MET A 120 -1.22 -13.17 -0.38
N ALA A 121 -1.63 -13.89 0.66
CA ALA A 121 -0.70 -14.59 1.56
C ALA A 121 0.09 -15.67 0.80
N GLY A 122 -0.56 -16.44 -0.07
CA GLY A 122 0.10 -17.43 -0.92
C GLY A 122 1.13 -16.80 -1.87
N LEU A 123 0.75 -15.72 -2.57
CA LEU A 123 1.67 -14.97 -3.43
C LEU A 123 2.84 -14.37 -2.65
N GLY A 124 2.59 -13.81 -1.46
CA GLY A 124 3.63 -13.29 -0.57
C GLY A 124 4.61 -14.37 -0.11
N GLY A 125 4.11 -15.59 0.19
CA GLY A 125 4.93 -16.75 0.52
C GLY A 125 5.85 -17.17 -0.63
N ILE A 126 5.30 -17.31 -1.84
CA ILE A 126 6.07 -17.64 -3.06
C ILE A 126 7.17 -16.61 -3.29
N LEU A 127 6.85 -15.32 -3.18
CA LEU A 127 7.82 -14.24 -3.36
C LEU A 127 8.91 -14.26 -2.28
N THR A 128 8.57 -14.60 -1.04
CA THR A 128 9.53 -14.68 0.07
C THR A 128 10.55 -15.80 -0.17
N ILE A 129 10.07 -16.99 -0.55
CA ILE A 129 10.93 -18.14 -0.86
C ILE A 129 11.78 -17.85 -2.10
N ALA A 130 11.19 -17.29 -3.16
CA ALA A 130 11.90 -16.93 -4.39
C ALA A 130 13.00 -15.90 -4.16
N ARG A 131 12.82 -14.97 -3.21
CA ARG A 131 13.85 -14.00 -2.80
C ARG A 131 14.93 -14.64 -1.93
N ALA A 132 14.55 -15.52 -1.00
CA ALA A 132 15.49 -16.16 -0.09
C ALA A 132 16.29 -17.31 -0.73
N THR A 133 15.83 -17.85 -1.87
CA THR A 133 16.41 -19.04 -2.54
C THR A 133 16.46 -20.29 -1.65
N GLN A 134 15.73 -20.28 -0.53
CA GLN A 134 15.59 -21.38 0.43
C GLN A 134 14.22 -21.31 1.09
N ALA A 135 13.73 -22.45 1.58
CA ALA A 135 12.49 -22.54 2.33
C ALA A 135 12.80 -22.87 3.79
N GLN A 136 12.62 -21.90 4.69
CA GLN A 136 12.76 -22.09 6.12
C GLN A 136 11.36 -22.12 6.77
N PRO A 137 11.06 -23.06 7.69
CA PRO A 137 9.76 -23.13 8.36
C PRO A 137 9.44 -21.92 9.25
N THR A 138 10.43 -21.09 9.57
CA THR A 138 10.25 -19.85 10.33
C THR A 138 9.85 -18.67 9.43
N PHE A 139 9.94 -18.80 8.11
CA PHE A 139 9.48 -17.75 7.20
C PHE A 139 7.96 -17.60 7.29
N GLY A 140 7.50 -16.35 7.38
CA GLY A 140 6.09 -16.01 7.59
C GLY A 140 5.71 -15.84 9.07
N GLN A 141 6.53 -16.26 10.04
CA GLN A 141 6.22 -16.00 11.45
C GLN A 141 6.26 -14.49 11.75
N GLY A 142 5.15 -13.94 12.24
CA GLY A 142 5.03 -12.52 12.57
C GLY A 142 4.76 -11.61 11.37
N TYR A 143 4.59 -12.15 10.16
CA TYR A 143 4.25 -11.34 8.99
C TYR A 143 2.82 -10.80 9.06
N GLU A 144 1.93 -11.51 9.76
CA GLU A 144 0.59 -11.04 10.10
C GLU A 144 0.65 -9.74 10.91
N MET A 145 1.55 -9.67 11.88
CA MET A 145 1.74 -8.49 12.71
C MET A 145 2.28 -7.31 11.91
N ASP A 146 3.27 -7.57 11.05
CA ASP A 146 3.84 -6.55 10.17
C ASP A 146 2.80 -6.04 9.14
N ALA A 147 1.94 -6.93 8.63
CA ALA A 147 0.86 -6.56 7.71
C ALA A 147 -0.19 -5.68 8.40
N ILE A 148 -0.60 -6.04 9.62
CA ILE A 148 -1.53 -5.24 10.43
C ILE A 148 -0.92 -3.87 10.74
N ALA A 149 0.36 -3.84 11.15
CA ALA A 149 1.10 -2.61 11.44
C ALA A 149 1.14 -1.69 10.20
N ALA A 150 1.50 -2.24 9.05
CA ALA A 150 1.59 -1.50 7.80
C ALA A 150 0.25 -0.87 7.39
N CYS A 151 -0.86 -1.58 7.59
CA CYS A 151 -2.20 -1.06 7.31
C CYS A 151 -2.54 0.13 8.22
N PHE A 152 -2.34 0.02 9.52
CA PHE A 152 -2.66 1.09 10.48
C PHE A 152 -1.75 2.30 10.34
N ILE A 153 -0.43 2.09 10.24
CA ILE A 153 0.53 3.18 9.99
C ILE A 153 0.24 3.87 8.66
N GLY A 154 -0.21 3.09 7.67
CA GLY A 154 -0.62 3.59 6.37
C GLY A 154 -1.96 4.33 6.33
N GLY A 155 -2.65 4.48 7.47
CA GLY A 155 -3.89 5.24 7.58
C GLY A 155 -5.15 4.46 7.22
N ALA A 156 -5.14 3.13 7.31
CA ALA A 156 -6.38 2.36 7.37
C ALA A 156 -7.00 2.52 8.77
N SER A 157 -8.30 2.82 8.85
CA SER A 157 -8.98 3.03 10.13
C SER A 157 -9.22 1.70 10.86
N ALA A 158 -9.02 1.69 12.18
CA ALA A 158 -9.38 0.59 13.07
C ALA A 158 -10.89 0.35 13.15
N TYR A 159 -11.69 1.39 12.90
CA TYR A 159 -13.15 1.28 12.85
C TYR A 159 -13.67 0.90 11.46
N GLY A 160 -12.79 0.85 10.45
CA GLY A 160 -13.11 0.42 9.10
C GLY A 160 -13.72 1.52 8.22
N GLY A 161 -13.88 1.20 6.93
CA GLY A 161 -14.51 2.10 5.94
C GLY A 161 -13.60 3.19 5.36
N GLU A 162 -12.39 3.37 5.91
CA GLU A 162 -11.41 4.33 5.41
C GLU A 162 -10.02 3.70 5.25
N GLY A 163 -9.32 4.07 4.18
CA GLY A 163 -7.94 3.64 3.94
C GLY A 163 -7.53 3.81 2.48
N ASN A 164 -6.23 3.99 2.22
CA ASN A 164 -5.68 4.14 0.87
C ASN A 164 -4.47 3.22 0.67
N ILE A 165 -4.41 2.56 -0.48
CA ILE A 165 -3.34 1.62 -0.83
C ILE A 165 -1.96 2.30 -0.82
N PHE A 166 -1.87 3.55 -1.30
CA PHE A 166 -0.61 4.30 -1.25
C PHE A 166 -0.11 4.53 0.17
N GLY A 167 -1.01 4.80 1.12
CA GLY A 167 -0.65 4.94 2.53
C GLY A 167 -0.14 3.62 3.11
N ILE A 168 -0.82 2.51 2.79
CA ILE A 168 -0.42 1.16 3.23
C ILE A 168 0.98 0.80 2.70
N VAL A 169 1.33 1.18 1.47
CA VAL A 169 2.70 1.00 0.93
C VAL A 169 3.73 1.75 1.76
N ILE A 170 3.44 3.00 2.16
CA ILE A 170 4.32 3.79 3.02
C ILE A 170 4.48 3.10 4.39
N GLY A 171 3.39 2.62 4.99
CA GLY A 171 3.43 1.85 6.24
C GLY A 171 4.25 0.56 6.12
N ALA A 172 4.10 -0.19 5.02
CA ALA A 172 4.86 -1.40 4.75
C ALA A 172 6.36 -1.13 4.56
N LEU A 173 6.71 -0.03 3.88
CA LEU A 173 8.10 0.41 3.76
C LEU A 173 8.69 0.79 5.11
N LEU A 174 7.94 1.52 5.94
CA LEU A 174 8.37 1.90 7.29
C LEU A 174 8.63 0.67 8.15
N MET A 175 7.70 -0.30 8.16
CA MET A 175 7.92 -1.58 8.85
C MET A 175 9.12 -2.35 8.30
N GLY A 176 9.32 -2.34 6.97
CA GLY A 176 10.50 -2.93 6.33
C GLY A 176 11.81 -2.29 6.78
N VAL A 177 11.86 -0.96 6.91
CA VAL A 177 13.03 -0.22 7.41
C VAL A 177 13.28 -0.54 8.88
N ILE A 178 12.25 -0.59 9.72
CA ILE A 178 12.38 -0.98 11.13
C ILE A 178 12.95 -2.40 11.25
N ASN A 179 12.39 -3.35 10.50
CA ASN A 179 12.85 -4.74 10.48
C ASN A 179 14.32 -4.85 10.06
N MET A 180 14.68 -4.21 8.95
CA MET A 180 16.04 -4.27 8.43
C MET A 180 17.03 -3.54 9.34
N GLY A 181 16.63 -2.40 9.91
CA GLY A 181 17.44 -1.61 10.83
C GLY A 181 17.76 -2.38 12.11
N MET A 182 16.74 -2.95 12.77
CA MET A 182 16.95 -3.77 13.97
C MET A 182 17.79 -5.02 13.68
N SER A 183 17.60 -5.63 12.51
CA SER A 183 18.42 -6.77 12.09
C SER A 183 19.89 -6.41 11.91
N ILE A 184 20.20 -5.24 11.33
CA ILE A 184 21.58 -4.77 11.15
C ILE A 184 22.22 -4.40 12.49
N MET A 185 21.43 -3.83 13.41
CA MET A 185 21.86 -3.54 14.78
C MET A 185 22.08 -4.80 15.63
N GLY A 186 21.81 -5.99 15.10
CA GLY A 186 21.98 -7.25 15.82
C GLY A 186 21.01 -7.42 17.00
N THR A 187 19.86 -6.75 16.96
CA THR A 187 18.85 -6.85 18.03
C THR A 187 18.23 -8.24 18.05
N ASP A 188 18.17 -8.86 19.23
CA ASP A 188 17.58 -10.19 19.40
C ASP A 188 16.12 -10.24 18.91
N ALA A 189 15.72 -11.38 18.35
CA ALA A 189 14.39 -11.56 17.76
C ALA A 189 13.25 -11.33 18.77
N ASN A 190 13.47 -11.60 20.06
CA ASN A 190 12.47 -11.34 21.09
C ASN A 190 12.23 -9.84 21.29
N TYR A 191 13.30 -9.04 21.32
CA TYR A 191 13.18 -7.58 21.40
C TYR A 191 12.55 -7.00 20.14
N GLN A 192 12.82 -7.55 18.96
CA GLN A 192 12.14 -7.13 17.72
C GLN A 192 10.62 -7.32 17.82
N LYS A 193 10.14 -8.45 18.35
CA LYS A 193 8.70 -8.69 18.55
C LYS A 193 8.07 -7.69 19.52
N VAL A 194 8.75 -7.38 20.63
CA VAL A 194 8.27 -6.40 21.62
C VAL A 194 8.16 -5.01 20.96
N ILE A 195 9.18 -4.58 20.23
CA ILE A 195 9.19 -3.28 19.55
C ILE A 195 8.09 -3.20 18.49
N LYS A 196 7.92 -4.24 17.67
CA LYS A 196 6.81 -4.32 16.71
C LYS A 196 5.45 -4.19 17.40
N GLY A 197 5.27 -4.83 18.57
CA GLY A 197 4.06 -4.72 19.38
C GLY A 197 3.77 -3.30 19.83
N LEU A 198 4.79 -2.62 20.33
CA LEU A 198 4.68 -1.22 20.73
C LEU A 198 4.36 -0.31 19.54
N VAL A 199 4.95 -0.57 18.36
CA VAL A 199 4.66 0.19 17.14
C VAL A 199 3.21 0.01 16.70
N VAL A 200 2.69 -1.23 16.69
CA VAL A 200 1.28 -1.51 16.36
C VAL A 200 0.34 -0.85 17.36
N LEU A 201 0.59 -1.00 18.66
CA LEU A 201 -0.22 -0.38 19.70
C LEU A 201 -0.23 1.14 19.56
N GLY A 202 0.94 1.75 19.34
CA GLY A 202 1.06 3.18 19.11
C GLY A 202 0.27 3.65 17.89
N ALA A 203 0.35 2.92 16.77
CA ALA A 203 -0.40 3.23 15.56
C ALA A 203 -1.92 3.19 15.78
N ILE A 204 -2.42 2.14 16.45
CA ILE A 204 -3.85 1.99 16.75
C ILE A 204 -4.34 3.07 17.72
N ILE A 205 -3.59 3.36 18.78
CA ILE A 205 -3.94 4.41 19.74
C ILE A 205 -4.02 5.76 19.02
N PHE A 206 -3.05 6.06 18.16
CA PHE A 206 -3.05 7.30 17.39
C PHE A 206 -4.25 7.38 16.44
N ASP A 207 -4.58 6.30 15.74
CA ASP A 207 -5.74 6.23 14.85
C ASP A 207 -7.07 6.46 15.61
N VAL A 208 -7.26 5.80 16.74
CA VAL A 208 -8.46 5.96 17.59
C VAL A 208 -8.59 7.39 18.11
N LEU A 209 -7.51 7.97 18.63
CA LEU A 209 -7.51 9.34 19.15
C LEU A 209 -7.74 10.39 18.06
N SER A 210 -7.15 10.19 16.87
CA SER A 210 -7.33 11.06 15.72
C SER A 210 -8.78 11.05 15.21
N ASN A 211 -9.39 9.86 15.12
CA ASN A 211 -10.77 9.72 14.66
C ASN A 211 -11.81 10.24 15.67
N LYS A 212 -11.53 10.12 16.98
CA LYS A 212 -12.42 10.66 18.03
C LYS A 212 -12.53 12.19 18.03
N LYS A 213 -11.52 12.89 17.48
CA LYS A 213 -11.51 14.36 17.37
C LYS A 213 -12.30 14.89 16.15
N LYS A 214 -12.71 13.99 15.25
CA LYS A 214 -13.42 14.32 14.00
C LYS A 214 -14.95 14.18 14.12
N ASN A 215 -15.41 13.53 15.20
CA ASN A 215 -16.81 13.48 15.65
C ASN A 215 -17.00 14.46 16.81
#